data_AF-A0AAV4C084-F1
#
_entry.id   AF-A0AAV4C084-F1
#
_cell.length_a   1.000
_cell.length_b   1.000
_cell.length_c   1.000
_cell.angle_alpha   90.00
_cell.angle_beta   90.00
_cell.angle_gamma   90.00
#
_symmetry.space_group_name_H-M   'P 1'
#
loop_
_entity.id
_entity.type
_entity.pdbx_description
1 polymer ?
#
loop_
_entity_poly.entity_id
_entity_poly.type
_entity_poly.pdbx_seq_one_letter_code
_entity_poly.pdbx_strand_id
1 'polypeptide(L)'
;MFVPLEWTPLDKPSIGDYFHMAYNILTPFCLIKLMERSKQRVSPTFTLLCVLVFELGASMHLVGDSVNHRLIHLGFQNHLSVKDNPIMKELKPKELVKSFELLYRYDEEIGHLMWYIPFFLCLYLYFLGCFNKSSEVIACTISNTRTGLAWALLAIASGVYYWYLATEGQIFPLFLFTFVTMLFTHIYKTWQGHLCDYNGRFLLCTFALAIFLTALWSIWLSGDAALRRKYPGLFYIPEPWAYYTLHLATR
;
A
#
# COMPACT_ATOMS: atom_id res chain seq x y z
N MET A 1 3.74 1.07 -16.41
CA MET A 1 3.23 0.50 -17.68
C MET A 1 3.74 1.40 -18.79
N PHE A 2 4.64 0.92 -19.65
CA PHE A 2 5.21 1.76 -20.72
C PHE A 2 4.18 1.95 -21.82
N VAL A 3 3.36 2.98 -21.68
CA VAL A 3 2.51 3.48 -22.75
C VAL A 3 3.41 4.30 -23.69
N PRO A 4 3.35 4.11 -25.01
CA PRO A 4 4.12 4.93 -25.94
C PRO A 4 3.87 6.42 -25.71
N LEU A 5 4.93 7.22 -25.70
CA LEU A 5 4.85 8.68 -25.51
C LEU A 5 3.98 9.36 -26.59
N GLU A 6 3.79 8.71 -27.73
CA GLU A 6 2.89 9.13 -28.81
C GLU A 6 1.42 9.17 -28.34
N TRP A 7 1.03 8.25 -27.46
CA TRP A 7 -0.35 8.12 -26.97
C TRP A 7 -0.57 8.98 -25.72
N THR A 8 0.46 9.12 -24.90
CA THR A 8 0.44 9.95 -23.69
C THR A 8 1.67 10.85 -23.67
N PRO A 9 1.59 12.03 -24.34
CA PRO A 9 2.66 13.02 -24.33
C PRO A 9 3.05 13.46 -22.92
N LEU A 10 4.31 13.89 -22.74
CA LEU A 10 4.83 14.31 -21.44
C LEU A 10 4.10 15.52 -20.82
N ASP A 11 3.39 16.31 -21.62
CA ASP A 11 2.62 17.46 -21.16
C ASP A 11 1.15 17.12 -20.85
N LYS A 12 0.76 15.85 -20.93
CA LYS A 12 -0.63 15.39 -20.73
C LYS A 12 -0.72 14.26 -19.70
N PRO A 13 -1.91 14.05 -19.10
CA PRO A 13 -2.15 12.89 -18.25
C PRO A 13 -1.93 11.56 -18.99
N SER A 14 -1.19 10.67 -18.35
CA SER A 14 -0.97 9.30 -18.80
C SER A 14 -2.12 8.37 -18.39
N ILE A 15 -2.14 7.15 -18.94
CA ILE A 15 -3.08 6.11 -18.49
C ILE A 15 -2.89 5.81 -17.00
N GLY A 16 -1.66 5.81 -16.50
CA GLY A 16 -1.36 5.65 -15.07
C GLY A 16 -2.01 6.75 -14.23
N ASP A 17 -2.00 8.00 -14.72
CA ASP A 17 -2.61 9.13 -14.04
C ASP A 17 -4.13 8.92 -13.90
N TYR A 18 -4.80 8.45 -14.95
CA TYR A 18 -6.23 8.14 -14.88
C TYR A 18 -6.55 7.00 -13.92
N PHE A 19 -5.68 5.98 -13.81
CA PHE A 19 -5.84 4.93 -12.81
C PHE A 19 -5.67 5.47 -11.38
N HIS A 20 -4.72 6.37 -11.14
CA HIS A 20 -4.57 7.05 -9.86
C HIS A 20 -5.78 7.96 -9.56
N MET A 21 -6.31 8.68 -10.55
CA MET A 21 -7.55 9.47 -10.38
C MET A 21 -8.73 8.57 -10.00
N ALA A 22 -8.87 7.43 -10.66
CA ALA A 22 -9.91 6.45 -10.32
C ALA A 22 -9.68 5.88 -8.91
N TYR A 23 -8.44 5.60 -8.53
CA TYR A 23 -8.09 5.14 -7.19
C TYR A 23 -8.51 6.14 -6.10
N ASN A 24 -8.31 7.44 -6.34
CA ASN A 24 -8.70 8.53 -5.44
C ASN A 24 -10.21 8.68 -5.27
N ILE A 25 -11.03 8.04 -6.11
CA ILE A 25 -12.49 8.02 -5.97
C ILE A 25 -12.95 6.68 -5.38
N LEU A 26 -12.47 5.59 -5.97
CA LEU A 26 -12.95 4.24 -5.67
C LEU A 26 -12.50 3.78 -4.27
N THR A 27 -11.25 4.05 -3.88
CA THR A 27 -10.75 3.59 -2.58
C THR A 27 -11.45 4.29 -1.42
N PRO A 28 -11.58 5.64 -1.40
CA PRO A 28 -12.37 6.35 -0.39
C PRO A 28 -13.81 5.83 -0.28
N PHE A 29 -14.49 5.65 -1.42
CA PHE A 29 -15.84 5.10 -1.45
C PHE A 29 -15.90 3.70 -0.81
N CYS A 30 -14.96 2.83 -1.19
CA CYS A 30 -14.85 1.48 -0.63
C CYS A 30 -14.56 1.50 0.88
N LEU A 31 -13.69 2.40 1.37
CA LEU A 31 -13.40 2.55 2.79
C LEU A 31 -14.64 2.99 3.58
N ILE A 32 -15.40 3.96 3.07
CA ILE A 32 -16.67 4.36 3.70
C ILE A 32 -17.64 3.18 3.76
N LYS A 33 -17.83 2.45 2.65
CA LYS A 33 -18.73 1.28 2.61
C LYS A 33 -18.25 0.13 3.50
N LEU A 34 -16.94 -0.04 3.64
CA LEU A 34 -16.36 -1.01 4.56
C LEU A 34 -16.71 -0.64 6.01
N MET A 35 -16.53 0.63 6.37
CA MET A 35 -16.82 1.13 7.72
C MET A 35 -18.32 1.14 8.05
N GLU A 36 -19.20 1.48 7.10
CA GLU A 36 -20.66 1.38 7.25
C GLU A 36 -21.13 -0.05 7.54
N ARG A 37 -20.40 -1.06 7.03
CA ARG A 37 -20.69 -2.49 7.27
C ARG A 37 -20.04 -3.05 8.54
N SER A 38 -19.17 -2.29 9.20
CA SER A 38 -18.53 -2.72 10.43
C SER A 38 -19.54 -2.76 11.59
N LYS A 39 -19.47 -3.81 12.42
CA LYS A 39 -20.24 -3.88 13.67
C LYS A 39 -19.68 -2.93 14.74
N GLN A 40 -18.40 -2.57 14.63
CA GLN A 40 -17.78 -1.60 15.50
C GLN A 40 -18.28 -0.20 15.12
N ARG A 41 -19.03 0.44 16.01
CA ARG A 41 -19.49 1.82 15.80
C ARG A 41 -18.34 2.79 15.99
N VAL A 42 -17.69 3.15 14.89
CA VAL A 42 -16.78 4.29 14.84
C VAL A 42 -17.61 5.54 14.53
N SER A 43 -17.22 6.69 15.11
CA SER A 43 -17.89 7.96 14.83
C SER A 43 -17.87 8.23 13.31
N PRO A 44 -19.01 8.55 12.68
CA PRO A 44 -19.05 8.93 11.26
C PRO A 44 -18.10 10.07 10.93
N THR A 45 -17.98 11.06 11.82
CA THR A 45 -17.04 12.17 11.69
C THR A 45 -15.60 11.69 11.65
N PHE A 46 -15.23 10.73 12.49
CA PHE A 46 -13.88 10.18 12.52
C PHE A 46 -13.55 9.41 11.24
N THR A 47 -14.50 8.58 10.78
CA THR A 47 -14.36 7.86 9.50
C THR A 47 -14.17 8.83 8.34
N LEU A 48 -14.98 9.89 8.27
CA LEU A 48 -14.85 10.92 7.23
C LEU A 48 -13.51 11.64 7.30
N LEU A 49 -13.04 12.02 8.49
CA LEU A 49 -11.72 12.64 8.65
C LEU A 49 -10.60 11.71 8.19
N CYS A 50 -10.65 10.42 8.50
CA CYS A 50 -9.67 9.45 8.02
C CYS A 50 -9.66 9.38 6.49
N VAL A 51 -10.84 9.36 5.87
CA VAL A 51 -11.00 9.28 4.41
C VAL A 51 -10.53 10.57 3.73
N LEU A 52 -10.80 11.75 4.32
CA LEU A 52 -10.33 13.03 3.78
C LEU A 52 -8.80 13.16 3.85
N VAL A 53 -8.18 12.72 4.95
CA VAL A 53 -6.72 12.70 5.08
C VAL A 53 -6.10 11.71 4.08
N PHE A 54 -6.71 10.53 3.93
CA PHE A 54 -6.33 9.54 2.91
C PHE A 54 -6.37 10.15 1.51
N GLU A 55 -7.48 10.81 1.14
CA GLU A 55 -7.70 11.37 -0.20
C GLU A 55 -6.70 12.48 -0.49
N LEU A 56 -6.40 13.32 0.51
CA LEU A 56 -5.38 14.35 0.40
C LEU A 56 -3.99 13.75 0.15
N GLY A 57 -3.60 12.71 0.90
CA GLY A 57 -2.33 12.02 0.71
C GLY A 57 -2.22 11.32 -0.65
N ALA A 58 -3.26 10.58 -1.04
CA ALA A 58 -3.29 9.88 -2.33
C ALA A 58 -3.33 10.85 -3.54
N SER A 59 -3.90 12.05 -3.36
CA SER A 59 -3.84 13.12 -4.37
C SER A 59 -2.44 13.73 -4.51
N MET A 60 -1.69 13.89 -3.40
CA MET A 60 -0.29 14.30 -3.47
C MET A 60 0.56 13.24 -4.19
N HIS A 61 0.34 11.96 -3.85
CA HIS A 61 1.04 10.84 -4.48
C HIS A 61 0.78 10.76 -5.98
N LEU A 62 -0.47 10.92 -6.40
CA LEU A 62 -0.84 11.00 -7.81
C LEU A 62 0.00 12.03 -8.56
N VAL A 63 0.16 13.24 -8.02
CA VAL A 63 0.92 14.31 -8.68
C VAL A 63 2.41 13.98 -8.69
N GLY A 64 2.95 13.48 -7.58
CA GLY A 64 4.36 13.11 -7.45
C GLY A 64 4.76 11.99 -8.40
N ASP A 65 4.04 10.86 -8.38
CA ASP A 65 4.29 9.71 -9.24
C ASP A 65 4.13 10.07 -10.73
N SER A 66 3.13 10.89 -11.05
CA SER A 66 2.90 11.36 -12.42
C SER A 66 4.08 12.18 -12.97
N VAL A 67 4.66 13.07 -12.15
CA VAL A 67 5.88 13.81 -12.52
C VAL A 67 7.09 12.88 -12.58
N ASN A 68 7.24 11.99 -11.59
CA ASN A 68 8.37 11.05 -11.52
C ASN A 68 8.42 10.14 -12.75
N HIS A 69 7.28 9.60 -13.17
CA HIS A 69 7.17 8.75 -14.36
C HIS A 69 7.66 9.47 -15.63
N ARG A 70 7.36 10.77 -15.77
CA ARG A 70 7.85 11.58 -16.90
C ARG A 70 9.34 11.85 -16.82
N LEU A 71 9.86 12.07 -15.61
CA LEU A 71 11.30 12.21 -15.39
C LEU A 71 12.04 10.92 -15.75
N ILE A 72 11.47 9.73 -15.47
CA ILE A 72 12.06 8.44 -15.86
C ILE A 72 12.22 8.34 -17.39
N HIS A 73 11.23 8.79 -18.16
CA HIS A 73 11.34 8.87 -19.62
C HIS A 73 12.46 9.82 -20.10
N LEU A 74 12.85 10.79 -19.28
CA LEU A 74 13.96 11.71 -19.54
C LEU A 74 15.31 11.20 -18.99
N GLY A 75 15.36 9.98 -18.43
CA GLY A 75 16.58 9.37 -17.89
C GLY A 75 16.77 9.56 -16.39
N PHE A 76 15.72 9.95 -15.64
CA PHE A 76 15.77 10.02 -14.18
C PHE A 76 15.97 8.64 -13.57
N GLN A 77 16.89 8.57 -12.61
CA GLN A 77 17.25 7.32 -11.96
C GLN A 77 16.63 7.23 -10.56
N ASN A 78 15.58 6.43 -10.38
CA ASN A 78 14.86 6.29 -9.08
C ASN A 78 15.72 5.77 -7.91
N HIS A 79 16.92 5.24 -8.19
CA HIS A 79 17.83 4.79 -7.13
C HIS A 79 18.72 5.91 -6.59
N LEU A 80 18.66 7.12 -7.16
CA LEU A 80 19.39 8.30 -6.72
C LEU A 80 18.43 9.31 -6.10
N SER A 81 18.95 10.14 -5.19
CA SER A 81 18.21 11.31 -4.69
C SER A 81 17.92 12.29 -5.83
N VAL A 82 16.88 13.13 -5.68
CA VAL A 82 16.54 14.18 -6.65
C VAL A 82 17.77 15.06 -6.95
N LYS A 83 18.50 15.47 -5.90
CA LYS A 83 19.69 16.31 -6.03
C LYS A 83 20.87 15.61 -6.72
N ASP A 84 21.00 14.31 -6.51
CA ASP A 84 22.13 13.54 -7.03
C ASP A 84 21.91 13.06 -8.47
N ASN A 85 20.67 13.11 -8.95
CA ASN A 85 20.30 12.66 -10.28
C ASN A 85 21.02 13.47 -11.38
N PRO A 86 21.64 12.81 -12.39
CA PRO A 86 22.38 13.50 -13.45
C PRO A 86 21.54 14.56 -14.18
N ILE A 87 20.30 14.22 -14.56
CA ILE A 87 19.42 15.14 -15.29
C ILE A 87 19.02 16.37 -14.45
N MET A 88 18.94 16.21 -13.13
CA MET A 88 18.63 17.31 -12.20
C MET A 88 19.85 18.21 -12.00
N LYS A 89 21.06 17.65 -12.03
CA LYS A 89 22.31 18.43 -11.98
C LYS A 89 22.49 19.29 -13.23
N GLU A 90 21.94 18.92 -14.37
CA GLU A 90 22.04 19.72 -15.59
C GLU A 90 21.01 20.85 -15.66
N LEU A 91 19.93 20.75 -14.87
CA LEU A 91 18.81 21.69 -14.85
C LEU A 91 19.25 23.13 -14.48
N LYS A 92 18.71 24.10 -15.23
CA LYS A 92 18.85 25.54 -14.97
C LYS A 92 17.47 26.21 -14.97
N PRO A 93 17.18 27.14 -14.03
CA PRO A 93 18.04 27.57 -12.93
C PRO A 93 18.19 26.47 -11.85
N LYS A 94 19.32 26.47 -11.12
CA LYS A 94 19.60 25.47 -10.08
C LYS A 94 18.55 25.42 -8.97
N GLU A 95 17.88 26.53 -8.73
CA GLU A 95 16.78 26.64 -7.77
C GLU A 95 15.57 25.76 -8.14
N LEU A 96 15.38 25.43 -9.42
CA LEU A 96 14.30 24.55 -9.86
C LEU A 96 14.45 23.12 -9.30
N VAL A 97 15.70 22.68 -9.03
CA VAL A 97 15.96 21.39 -8.35
C VAL A 97 15.32 21.36 -6.95
N LYS A 98 15.31 22.49 -6.23
CA LYS A 98 14.66 22.58 -4.92
C LYS A 98 13.14 22.44 -5.01
N SER A 99 12.52 22.87 -6.10
CA SER A 99 11.10 22.64 -6.35
C SER A 99 10.79 21.16 -6.57
N PHE A 100 11.66 20.42 -7.27
CA PHE A 100 11.53 18.96 -7.40
C PHE A 100 11.80 18.23 -6.07
N GLU A 101 12.75 18.68 -5.26
CA GLU A 101 12.95 18.14 -3.90
C GLU A 101 11.71 18.38 -3.03
N LEU A 102 11.09 19.56 -3.13
CA LEU A 102 9.84 19.85 -2.41
C LEU A 102 8.70 18.93 -2.87
N LEU A 103 8.54 18.72 -4.18
CA LEU A 103 7.55 17.79 -4.72
C LEU A 103 7.78 16.37 -4.19
N TYR A 104 9.03 15.92 -4.19
CA TYR A 104 9.40 14.62 -3.63
C TYR A 104 9.03 14.50 -2.14
N ARG A 105 9.27 15.55 -1.32
CA ARG A 105 8.85 15.54 0.09
C ARG A 105 7.33 15.47 0.26
N TYR A 106 6.59 16.21 -0.58
CA TYR A 106 5.12 16.14 -0.55
C TYR A 106 4.59 14.76 -0.87
N ASP A 107 5.21 14.05 -1.80
CA ASP A 107 4.82 12.69 -2.17
C ASP A 107 5.30 11.66 -1.14
N GLU A 108 6.61 11.49 -1.02
CA GLU A 108 7.24 10.36 -0.36
C GLU A 108 7.28 10.47 1.17
N GLU A 109 7.33 11.68 1.72
CA GLU A 109 7.38 11.90 3.17
C GLU A 109 5.99 12.20 3.74
N ILE A 110 5.25 13.11 3.10
CA ILE A 110 3.95 13.58 3.61
C ILE A 110 2.80 12.74 3.04
N GLY A 111 2.72 12.65 1.71
CA GLY A 111 1.64 12.01 0.97
C GLY A 111 1.50 10.53 1.32
N HIS A 112 2.62 9.79 1.30
CA HIS A 112 2.67 8.40 1.72
C HIS A 112 2.15 8.19 3.15
N LEU A 113 2.58 8.99 4.13
CA LEU A 113 2.09 8.84 5.51
C LEU A 113 0.60 9.16 5.61
N MET A 114 0.14 10.26 5.00
CA MET A 114 -1.27 10.67 4.99
C MET A 114 -2.16 9.68 4.25
N TRP A 115 -1.62 8.96 3.28
CA TRP A 115 -2.33 7.93 2.53
C TRP A 115 -2.39 6.61 3.33
N TYR A 116 -1.24 6.08 3.75
CA TYR A 116 -1.17 4.74 4.33
C TYR A 116 -1.67 4.69 5.78
N ILE A 117 -1.38 5.69 6.63
CA ILE A 117 -1.79 5.65 8.04
C ILE A 117 -3.32 5.53 8.16
N PRO A 118 -4.14 6.39 7.52
CA PRO A 118 -5.58 6.27 7.61
C PRO A 118 -6.11 5.00 6.93
N PHE A 119 -5.46 4.54 5.85
CA PHE A 119 -5.85 3.30 5.17
C PHE A 119 -5.75 2.09 6.13
N PHE A 120 -4.59 1.88 6.75
CA PHE A 120 -4.40 0.77 7.70
C PHE A 120 -5.22 0.96 8.98
N LEU A 121 -5.43 2.20 9.42
CA LEU A 121 -6.30 2.49 10.54
C LEU A 121 -7.75 2.07 10.26
N CYS A 122 -8.29 2.40 9.08
CA CYS A 122 -9.63 1.96 8.67
C CYS A 122 -9.73 0.43 8.61
N LEU A 123 -8.73 -0.26 8.06
CA LEU A 123 -8.69 -1.72 8.04
C LEU A 123 -8.67 -2.32 9.46
N TYR A 124 -7.88 -1.74 10.36
CA TYR A 124 -7.81 -2.17 11.76
C TYR A 124 -9.13 -1.94 12.50
N LEU A 125 -9.76 -0.78 12.33
CA LEU A 125 -11.06 -0.47 12.94
C LEU A 125 -12.17 -1.38 12.41
N TYR A 126 -12.15 -1.71 11.12
CA TYR A 126 -13.03 -2.71 10.56
C TYR A 126 -12.77 -4.09 11.19
N PHE A 127 -11.51 -4.50 11.33
CA PHE A 127 -11.13 -5.76 11.95
C PHE A 127 -11.63 -5.89 13.39
N LEU A 128 -11.63 -4.80 14.18
CA LEU A 128 -12.25 -4.79 15.51
C LEU A 128 -13.74 -5.15 15.49
N GLY A 129 -14.45 -4.78 14.42
CA GLY A 129 -15.85 -5.11 14.20
C GLY A 129 -16.12 -6.55 13.75
N CYS A 130 -15.09 -7.34 13.46
CA CYS A 130 -15.23 -8.74 13.01
C CYS A 130 -15.39 -9.76 14.14
N PHE A 131 -15.44 -9.32 15.41
CA PHE A 131 -15.55 -10.22 16.56
C PHE A 131 -17.00 -10.32 17.06
N ASN A 132 -17.47 -11.55 17.23
CA ASN A 132 -18.83 -11.86 17.69
C ASN A 132 -18.79 -12.84 18.86
N LYS A 133 -19.88 -12.94 19.64
CA LYS A 133 -19.96 -13.96 20.70
C LYS A 133 -19.96 -15.36 20.08
N SER A 134 -19.31 -16.32 20.74
CA SER A 134 -19.11 -17.68 20.20
C SER A 134 -20.40 -18.34 19.70
N SER A 135 -21.52 -18.15 20.41
CA SER A 135 -22.83 -18.73 20.05
C SER A 135 -23.40 -18.20 18.72
N GLU A 136 -23.11 -16.93 18.37
CA GLU A 136 -23.57 -16.30 17.12
C GLU A 136 -22.74 -16.74 15.92
N VAL A 137 -21.43 -16.99 16.11
CA VAL A 137 -20.52 -17.46 15.05
C VAL A 137 -20.81 -18.90 14.66
N ILE A 138 -21.11 -19.77 15.63
CA ILE A 138 -21.46 -21.18 15.36
C ILE A 138 -22.73 -21.26 14.50
N ALA A 139 -23.77 -20.49 14.82
CA ALA A 139 -25.00 -20.42 14.02
C ALA A 139 -24.74 -19.93 12.57
N CYS A 140 -23.87 -18.94 12.39
CA CYS A 140 -23.50 -18.41 11.07
C CYS A 140 -22.57 -19.33 10.26
N THR A 141 -21.70 -20.09 10.94
CA THR A 141 -20.77 -21.04 10.29
C THR A 141 -21.52 -22.23 9.70
N ILE A 142 -22.57 -22.70 10.38
CA ILE A 142 -23.43 -23.79 9.90
C ILE A 142 -24.17 -23.39 8.61
N SER A 143 -24.53 -22.11 8.43
CA SER A 143 -25.26 -21.65 7.24
C SER A 143 -24.38 -21.36 6.02
N ASN A 144 -23.04 -21.29 6.15
CA ASN A 144 -22.16 -20.70 5.14
C ASN A 144 -21.10 -21.67 4.57
N THR A 145 -21.40 -22.97 4.53
CA THR A 145 -20.51 -24.08 4.13
C THR A 145 -20.06 -24.09 2.65
N ARG A 146 -20.35 -23.06 1.84
CA ARG A 146 -20.09 -23.06 0.38
C ARG A 146 -19.04 -22.05 -0.14
N THR A 147 -18.29 -21.39 0.74
CA THR A 147 -17.41 -20.28 0.34
C THR A 147 -15.90 -20.60 0.20
N GLY A 148 -15.47 -21.86 0.35
CA GLY A 148 -14.05 -22.21 0.47
C GLY A 148 -13.13 -21.74 -0.67
N LEU A 149 -13.45 -22.05 -1.93
CA LEU A 149 -12.55 -21.77 -3.06
C LEU A 149 -12.50 -20.28 -3.42
N ALA A 150 -13.66 -19.62 -3.58
CA ALA A 150 -13.73 -18.21 -3.93
C ALA A 150 -13.07 -17.33 -2.85
N TRP A 151 -13.30 -17.67 -1.58
CA TRP A 151 -12.64 -17.00 -0.45
C TRP A 151 -11.13 -17.19 -0.49
N ALA A 152 -10.64 -18.40 -0.77
CA ALA A 152 -9.21 -18.69 -0.85
C ALA A 152 -8.52 -17.96 -2.01
N LEU A 153 -9.13 -17.95 -3.20
CA LEU A 153 -8.62 -17.21 -4.37
C LEU A 153 -8.55 -15.71 -4.08
N LEU A 154 -9.58 -15.16 -3.45
CA LEU A 154 -9.60 -13.75 -3.06
C LEU A 154 -8.53 -13.47 -2.00
N ALA A 155 -8.33 -14.36 -1.03
CA ALA A 155 -7.31 -14.19 0.01
C ALA A 155 -5.89 -14.23 -0.59
N ILE A 156 -5.65 -15.09 -1.57
CA ILE A 156 -4.38 -15.13 -2.29
C ILE A 156 -4.17 -13.85 -3.08
N ALA A 157 -5.14 -13.45 -3.90
CA ALA A 157 -5.05 -12.23 -4.70
C ALA A 157 -4.82 -10.99 -3.84
N SER A 158 -5.56 -10.86 -2.74
CA SER A 158 -5.39 -9.76 -1.78
C SER A 158 -4.06 -9.83 -1.04
N GLY A 159 -3.59 -11.02 -0.64
CA GLY A 159 -2.28 -11.15 0.02
C GLY A 159 -1.12 -10.80 -0.90
N VAL A 160 -1.18 -11.16 -2.19
CA VAL A 160 -0.20 -10.73 -3.19
C VAL A 160 -0.27 -9.21 -3.39
N TYR A 161 -1.47 -8.63 -3.44
CA TYR A 161 -1.63 -7.18 -3.52
C TYR A 161 -1.03 -6.46 -2.30
N TYR A 162 -1.30 -6.93 -1.07
CA TYR A 162 -0.72 -6.33 0.14
C TYR A 162 0.78 -6.53 0.24
N TRP A 163 1.32 -7.66 -0.24
CA TRP A 163 2.76 -7.83 -0.39
C TRP A 163 3.34 -6.74 -1.29
N TYR A 164 2.82 -6.61 -2.51
CA TYR A 164 3.26 -5.58 -3.45
C TYR A 164 3.15 -4.18 -2.83
N LEU A 165 2.01 -3.85 -2.24
CA LEU A 165 1.77 -2.55 -1.59
C LEU A 165 2.78 -2.26 -0.48
N ALA A 166 3.04 -3.24 0.40
CA ALA A 166 3.93 -3.09 1.54
C ALA A 166 5.40 -2.95 1.12
N THR A 167 5.82 -3.68 0.07
CA THR A 167 7.19 -3.65 -0.44
C THR A 167 7.45 -2.48 -1.37
N GLU A 168 6.51 -2.14 -2.25
CA GLU A 168 6.66 -1.07 -3.22
C GLU A 168 6.54 0.30 -2.54
N GLY A 169 5.54 0.49 -1.68
CA GLY A 169 5.36 1.75 -0.95
C GLY A 169 6.36 1.95 0.19
N GLN A 170 7.31 1.03 0.40
CA GLN A 170 8.29 1.05 1.51
C GLN A 170 7.65 1.24 2.90
N ILE A 171 6.40 0.77 3.05
CA ILE A 171 5.55 0.90 4.23
C ILE A 171 5.47 -0.37 5.08
N PHE A 172 6.37 -1.33 4.85
CA PHE A 172 6.41 -2.56 5.61
C PHE A 172 6.42 -2.37 7.15
N PRO A 173 7.13 -1.39 7.75
CA PRO A 173 7.06 -1.18 9.20
C PRO A 173 5.65 -0.87 9.71
N LEU A 174 4.89 -0.02 8.99
CA LEU A 174 3.50 0.30 9.31
C LEU A 174 2.59 -0.92 9.10
N PHE A 175 2.82 -1.66 8.01
CA PHE A 175 2.09 -2.89 7.72
C PHE A 175 2.28 -3.94 8.81
N LEU A 176 3.53 -4.19 9.22
CA LEU A 176 3.91 -5.12 10.28
C LEU A 176 3.32 -4.70 11.63
N PHE A 177 3.41 -3.41 11.97
CA PHE A 177 2.81 -2.88 13.20
C PHE A 177 1.30 -3.13 13.23
N THR A 178 0.61 -2.88 12.11
CA THR A 178 -0.83 -3.14 11.97
C THR A 178 -1.14 -4.63 12.16
N PHE A 179 -0.39 -5.51 11.48
CA PHE A 179 -0.56 -6.96 11.60
C PHE A 179 -0.36 -7.46 13.04
N VAL A 180 0.72 -7.02 13.71
CA VAL A 180 1.00 -7.36 15.10
C VAL A 180 -0.13 -6.91 16.01
N THR A 181 -0.64 -5.69 15.81
CA THR A 181 -1.79 -5.16 16.57
C THR A 181 -3.07 -5.99 16.34
N MET A 182 -3.30 -6.45 15.11
CA MET A 182 -4.41 -7.36 14.78
C MET A 182 -4.26 -8.72 15.47
N LEU A 183 -3.04 -9.28 15.53
CA LEU A 183 -2.77 -10.54 16.25
C LEU A 183 -3.01 -10.40 17.76
N PHE A 184 -2.52 -9.32 18.38
CA PHE A 184 -2.79 -9.04 19.78
C PHE A 184 -4.28 -8.91 20.06
N THR A 185 -5.00 -8.17 19.21
CA THR A 185 -6.46 -8.04 19.29
C THR A 185 -7.15 -9.40 19.16
N HIS A 186 -6.72 -10.24 18.22
CA HIS A 186 -7.25 -11.58 18.02
C HIS A 186 -7.10 -12.44 19.28
N ILE A 187 -5.88 -12.53 19.82
CA ILE A 187 -5.58 -13.29 21.04
C ILE A 187 -6.42 -12.77 22.21
N TYR A 188 -6.44 -11.45 22.42
CA TYR A 188 -7.18 -10.83 23.52
C TYR A 188 -8.69 -11.08 23.43
N LYS A 189 -9.28 -10.92 22.24
CA LYS A 189 -10.71 -11.15 22.03
C LYS A 189 -11.09 -12.63 22.14
N THR A 190 -10.25 -13.53 21.66
CA THR A 190 -10.43 -14.97 21.85
C THR A 190 -10.34 -15.38 23.31
N TRP A 191 -9.41 -14.79 24.07
CA TRP A 191 -9.34 -14.99 25.52
C TRP A 191 -10.61 -14.50 26.25
N GLN A 192 -11.25 -13.44 25.74
CA GLN A 192 -12.56 -12.96 26.21
C GLN A 192 -13.76 -13.80 25.73
N GLY A 193 -13.55 -14.91 25.00
CA GLY A 193 -14.62 -15.77 24.49
C GLY A 193 -15.32 -15.26 23.23
N HIS A 194 -14.74 -14.27 22.55
CA HIS A 194 -15.21 -13.82 21.24
C HIS A 194 -14.51 -14.59 20.10
N LEU A 195 -15.26 -14.88 19.04
CA LEU A 195 -14.73 -15.51 17.84
C LEU A 195 -14.67 -14.50 16.70
N CYS A 196 -13.58 -14.58 15.94
CA CYS A 196 -13.38 -13.80 14.72
C CYS A 196 -14.19 -14.42 13.57
N ASP A 197 -14.97 -13.61 12.87
CA ASP A 197 -15.80 -14.02 11.73
C ASP A 197 -14.99 -14.25 10.44
N TYR A 198 -15.68 -14.58 9.35
CA TYR A 198 -15.06 -14.87 8.05
C TYR A 198 -14.26 -13.68 7.47
N ASN A 199 -14.69 -12.44 7.71
CA ASN A 199 -14.02 -11.26 7.17
C ASN A 199 -12.77 -10.92 7.99
N GLY A 200 -12.84 -11.07 9.32
CA GLY A 200 -11.67 -10.88 10.16
C GLY A 200 -10.60 -11.95 9.92
N ARG A 201 -11.00 -13.22 9.74
CA ARG A 201 -10.07 -14.29 9.33
C ARG A 201 -9.48 -14.03 7.95
N PHE A 202 -10.28 -13.51 7.02
CA PHE A 202 -9.80 -13.11 5.70
C PHE A 202 -8.67 -12.10 5.80
N LEU A 203 -8.86 -11.02 6.58
CA LEU A 203 -7.82 -10.00 6.79
C LEU A 203 -6.56 -10.56 7.47
N LEU A 204 -6.71 -11.43 8.47
CA LEU A 204 -5.54 -12.08 9.09
C LEU A 204 -4.78 -12.96 8.10
N CYS A 205 -5.48 -13.75 7.29
CA CYS A 205 -4.86 -14.63 6.30
C CYS A 205 -4.17 -13.85 5.18
N THR A 206 -4.79 -12.77 4.68
CA THR A 206 -4.18 -11.92 3.64
C THR A 206 -2.92 -11.23 4.16
N PHE A 207 -2.97 -10.69 5.38
CA PHE A 207 -1.80 -10.05 5.99
C PHE A 207 -0.69 -11.06 6.30
N ALA A 208 -1.03 -12.24 6.83
CA ALA A 208 -0.07 -13.30 7.08
C ALA A 208 0.62 -13.76 5.79
N LEU A 209 -0.14 -13.92 4.70
CA LEU A 209 0.41 -14.25 3.38
C LEU A 209 1.35 -13.16 2.89
N ALA A 210 0.98 -11.88 3.02
CA ALA A 210 1.84 -10.77 2.62
C ALA A 210 3.16 -10.71 3.42
N ILE A 211 3.13 -10.96 4.73
CA ILE A 211 4.35 -11.09 5.56
C ILE A 211 5.22 -12.24 5.05
N PHE A 212 4.63 -13.40 4.78
CA PHE A 212 5.34 -14.57 4.28
C PHE A 212 6.01 -14.29 2.91
N LEU A 213 5.26 -13.70 1.97
CA LEU A 213 5.79 -13.30 0.67
C LEU A 213 6.91 -12.25 0.79
N THR A 214 6.77 -11.29 1.71
CA THR A 214 7.82 -10.29 1.97
C THR A 214 9.10 -10.95 2.48
N ALA A 215 8.98 -11.93 3.38
CA ALA A 215 10.13 -12.68 3.89
C ALA A 215 10.81 -13.48 2.76
N LEU A 216 10.04 -14.22 1.96
CA LEU A 216 10.58 -14.95 0.80
C LEU A 216 11.30 -14.03 -0.18
N TRP A 217 10.67 -12.90 -0.53
CA TRP A 217 11.23 -11.88 -1.42
C TRP A 217 12.57 -11.34 -0.90
N SER A 218 12.61 -10.99 0.38
CA SER A 218 13.80 -10.43 1.03
C SER A 218 14.94 -11.44 1.14
N ILE A 219 14.63 -12.71 1.44
CA ILE A 219 15.62 -13.80 1.49
C ILE A 219 16.19 -14.06 0.10
N TRP A 220 15.32 -14.15 -0.91
CA TRP A 220 15.72 -14.43 -2.29
C TRP A 220 16.67 -13.36 -2.85
N LEU A 221 16.43 -12.08 -2.52
CA LEU A 221 17.26 -10.95 -2.99
C LEU A 221 18.42 -10.61 -2.05
N SER A 222 18.66 -11.37 -1.00
CA SER A 222 19.66 -11.03 0.03
C SER A 222 21.10 -10.94 -0.49
N GLY A 223 21.40 -11.65 -1.57
CA GLY A 223 22.72 -11.64 -2.22
C GLY A 223 22.98 -10.49 -3.20
N ASP A 224 21.97 -9.65 -3.49
CA ASP A 224 22.12 -8.57 -4.47
C ASP A 224 22.79 -7.33 -3.86
N ALA A 225 24.04 -7.07 -4.26
CA ALA A 225 24.83 -5.95 -3.74
C ALA A 225 24.27 -4.57 -4.12
N ALA A 226 23.64 -4.43 -5.29
CA ALA A 226 23.12 -3.15 -5.77
C ALA A 226 21.84 -2.78 -5.00
N LEU A 227 20.93 -3.74 -4.80
CA LEU A 227 19.75 -3.56 -3.97
C LEU A 227 20.12 -3.38 -2.49
N ARG A 228 21.12 -4.12 -1.99
CA ARG A 228 21.60 -3.95 -0.60
C ARG A 228 22.14 -2.56 -0.29
N ARG A 229 22.73 -1.91 -1.30
CA ARG A 229 23.18 -0.52 -1.19
C ARG A 229 22.01 0.47 -1.17
N LYS A 230 20.95 0.22 -1.95
CA LYS A 230 19.74 1.08 -1.99
C LYS A 230 18.89 0.95 -0.73
N TYR A 231 18.77 -0.25 -0.17
CA TYR A 231 17.96 -0.56 1.03
C TYR A 231 18.86 -0.93 2.22
N PRO A 232 19.59 0.03 2.81
CA PRO A 232 20.38 -0.22 3.99
C PRO A 232 19.49 -0.36 5.22
N GLY A 233 19.85 -1.24 6.15
CA GLY A 233 19.22 -1.32 7.46
C GLY A 233 18.79 -2.72 7.88
N LEU A 234 18.08 -2.77 9.01
CA LEU A 234 17.60 -4.01 9.62
C LEU A 234 16.50 -4.68 8.80
N PHE A 235 15.60 -3.88 8.23
CA PHE A 235 14.53 -4.33 7.34
C PHE A 235 14.97 -4.22 5.88
N TYR A 236 15.70 -5.23 5.40
CA TYR A 236 16.06 -5.31 3.98
C TYR A 236 14.85 -5.78 3.17
N ILE A 237 14.13 -4.85 2.54
CA ILE A 237 12.92 -5.12 1.77
C ILE A 237 12.97 -4.34 0.45
N PRO A 238 13.53 -4.93 -0.61
CA PRO A 238 13.63 -4.26 -1.89
C PRO A 238 12.27 -4.02 -2.55
N GLU A 239 12.10 -2.87 -3.20
CA GLU A 239 10.94 -2.61 -4.06
C GLU A 239 10.96 -3.58 -5.27
N PRO A 240 9.81 -4.18 -5.61
CA PRO A 240 9.62 -4.88 -6.88
C PRO A 240 10.06 -4.06 -8.10
N TRP A 241 9.78 -2.75 -8.15
CA TRP A 241 10.20 -1.90 -9.27
C TRP A 241 11.71 -1.66 -9.32
N ALA A 242 12.38 -1.53 -8.18
CA ALA A 242 13.83 -1.43 -8.14
C ALA A 242 14.48 -2.70 -8.72
N TYR A 243 13.94 -3.88 -8.38
CA TYR A 243 14.39 -5.13 -8.97
C TYR A 243 14.11 -5.18 -10.49
N TYR A 244 12.89 -4.82 -10.91
CA TYR A 244 12.50 -4.84 -12.32
C TYR A 244 13.38 -3.93 -13.18
N THR A 245 13.59 -2.68 -12.76
CA THR A 245 14.40 -1.71 -13.50
C THR A 245 15.87 -2.11 -13.57
N LEU A 246 16.41 -2.73 -12.52
CA LEU A 246 17.80 -3.15 -12.48
C LEU A 246 18.09 -4.38 -13.35
N HIS A 247 17.19 -5.37 -13.35
CA HIS A 247 17.48 -6.70 -13.92
C HIS A 247 16.64 -7.11 -15.12
N LEU A 248 15.44 -6.54 -15.28
CA LEU A 248 14.47 -6.98 -16.29
C LEU A 248 14.22 -5.94 -17.38
N ALA A 249 14.28 -4.64 -17.06
CA ALA A 249 14.00 -3.57 -18.02
C ALA A 249 15.10 -3.37 -19.08
N THR A 250 16.32 -3.87 -18.82
CA THR A 250 17.49 -3.77 -19.70
C THR A 250 17.76 -5.03 -20.53
N ARG A 251 16.92 -6.07 -20.41
CA ARG A 251 16.99 -7.31 -21.20
C ARG A 251 16.02 -7.31 -22.37
#